data_AF-A0A395ITG1-F1
#
_entry.id   AF-A0A395ITG1-F1
#
_cell.length_a   1.000
_cell.length_b   1.000
_cell.length_c   1.000
_cell.angle_alpha   90.00
_cell.angle_beta   90.00
_cell.angle_gamma   90.00
#
_symmetry.space_group_name_H-M   'P 1'
#
loop_
_entity.id
_entity.type
_entity.pdbx_description
1 polymer ?
#
loop_
_entity_poly.entity_id
_entity_poly.type
_entity_poly.pdbx_seq_one_letter_code
_entity_poly.pdbx_strand_id
1 'polypeptide(L)'
;MQKSIISLFAFASVAMAATYSINVGGNGLTFVRNNLHAQVGDVVEFIFNGKHSVAQSTYDNPCVPSDHSPIFSGVITGPSADT
;
A
#
# COMPACT_ATOMS: atom_id res chain seq x y z
N MET A 1 -42.47 -19.21 35.97
CA MET A 1 -41.20 -19.93 35.72
C MET A 1 -40.64 -19.43 34.39
N GLN A 2 -39.94 -18.29 34.40
CA GLN A 2 -39.34 -17.70 33.19
C GLN A 2 -37.94 -18.29 33.03
N LYS A 3 -37.81 -19.30 32.15
CA LYS A 3 -36.52 -19.89 31.81
C LYS A 3 -35.71 -18.86 31.03
N SER A 4 -34.67 -18.33 31.68
CA SER A 4 -33.76 -17.36 31.10
C SER A 4 -33.00 -18.00 29.93
N ILE A 5 -33.25 -17.52 28.72
CA ILE A 5 -32.49 -17.88 27.51
C ILE A 5 -31.37 -16.86 27.41
N ILE A 6 -30.19 -17.22 27.91
CA ILE A 6 -28.97 -16.43 27.74
C ILE A 6 -28.53 -16.61 26.28
N SER A 7 -28.88 -15.66 25.42
CA SER A 7 -28.41 -15.60 24.03
C SER A 7 -26.96 -15.12 24.02
N LEU A 8 -26.02 -16.03 23.73
CA LEU A 8 -24.60 -15.73 23.58
C LEU A 8 -24.36 -15.14 22.17
N PHE A 9 -24.38 -13.81 22.05
CA PHE A 9 -23.88 -13.14 20.86
C PHE A 9 -22.36 -13.30 20.79
N ALA A 10 -21.88 -14.20 19.93
CA ALA A 10 -20.47 -14.29 19.60
C ALA A 10 -20.07 -13.05 18.78
N PHE A 11 -19.25 -12.17 19.35
CA PHE A 11 -18.60 -11.09 18.62
C PHE A 11 -17.44 -11.68 17.80
N ALA A 12 -17.65 -11.88 16.50
CA ALA A 12 -16.56 -12.12 15.58
C ALA A 12 -15.78 -10.80 15.40
N SER A 13 -14.47 -10.80 15.65
CA SER A 13 -13.64 -9.62 15.36
C SER A 13 -13.43 -9.51 13.85
N VAL A 14 -13.91 -8.44 13.24
CA VAL A 14 -13.58 -8.10 11.86
C VAL A 14 -12.18 -7.49 11.85
N ALA A 15 -11.21 -8.18 11.23
CA ALA A 15 -9.91 -7.59 10.96
C ALA A 15 -10.05 -6.58 9.80
N MET A 16 -9.65 -5.34 10.02
CA MET A 16 -9.68 -4.28 9.00
C MET A 16 -8.27 -4.11 8.43
N ALA A 17 -8.11 -4.40 7.13
CA ALA A 17 -6.88 -4.11 6.40
C ALA A 17 -6.76 -2.60 6.16
N ALA A 18 -5.57 -2.05 6.38
CA ALA A 18 -5.27 -0.66 6.08
C ALA A 18 -4.90 -0.49 4.59
N THR A 19 -5.24 0.68 4.04
CA THR A 19 -4.73 1.12 2.73
C THR A 19 -3.77 2.27 2.92
N TYR A 20 -2.57 2.13 2.37
CA TYR A 20 -1.54 3.16 2.40
C TYR A 20 -1.32 3.76 1.01
N SER A 21 -1.87 4.94 0.76
CA SER A 21 -1.60 5.70 -0.47
C SER A 21 -0.23 6.38 -0.44
N ILE A 22 0.55 6.18 -1.50
CA ILE A 22 1.89 6.69 -1.76
C ILE A 22 1.84 7.51 -3.04
N ASN A 23 2.15 8.81 -2.96
CA ASN A 23 2.23 9.64 -4.15
C ASN A 23 3.59 9.47 -4.82
N VAL A 24 3.59 8.96 -6.04
CA VAL A 24 4.75 8.85 -6.92
C VAL A 24 4.79 10.08 -7.79
N GLY A 25 5.88 10.85 -7.76
CA GLY A 25 5.97 12.08 -8.57
C GLY A 25 5.44 13.34 -7.88
N GLY A 26 4.94 13.23 -6.63
CA GLY A 26 4.13 14.28 -5.98
C GLY A 26 4.84 15.62 -5.74
N ASN A 27 6.18 15.63 -5.64
CA ASN A 27 7.01 16.84 -5.59
C ASN A 27 8.25 16.64 -6.48
N GLY A 28 8.06 16.23 -7.73
CA GLY A 28 9.15 15.83 -8.63
C GLY A 28 9.55 14.37 -8.43
N LEU A 29 10.85 14.02 -8.44
CA LEU A 29 11.33 12.63 -8.41
C LEU A 29 11.31 11.99 -7.01
N THR A 30 10.15 12.00 -6.33
CA THR A 30 10.00 11.53 -4.96
C THR A 30 8.79 10.60 -4.75
N PHE A 31 8.92 9.73 -3.76
CA PHE A 31 7.79 9.04 -3.12
C PHE A 31 7.37 9.82 -1.88
N VAL A 32 6.15 10.34 -1.83
CA VAL A 32 5.60 10.95 -0.60
C VAL A 32 4.98 9.85 0.26
N ARG A 33 5.41 9.77 1.53
CA ARG A 33 5.40 8.56 2.39
C ARG A 33 6.38 7.48 1.92
N ASN A 34 7.66 7.84 1.85
CA ASN A 34 8.76 6.95 1.48
C ASN A 34 9.15 5.91 2.55
N ASN A 35 8.46 5.88 3.69
CA ASN A 35 8.63 4.86 4.72
C ASN A 35 7.26 4.54 5.33
N LEU A 36 6.98 3.25 5.51
CA LEU A 36 5.79 2.75 6.18
C LEU A 36 6.06 1.35 6.72
N HIS A 37 5.25 0.93 7.69
CA HIS A 37 5.24 -0.43 8.22
C HIS A 37 3.82 -1.01 8.03
N ALA A 38 3.65 -1.82 6.99
CA ALA A 38 2.38 -2.48 6.65
C ALA A 38 2.31 -3.88 7.26
N GLN A 39 1.12 -4.29 7.69
CA GLN A 39 0.84 -5.64 8.15
C GLN A 39 0.42 -6.53 6.97
N VAL A 40 0.54 -7.85 7.14
CA VAL A 40 0.05 -8.82 6.15
C VAL A 40 -1.46 -8.63 5.98
N GLY A 41 -1.89 -8.40 4.74
CA GLY A 41 -3.28 -8.12 4.39
C GLY A 41 -3.56 -6.66 4.06
N ASP A 42 -2.67 -5.74 4.41
CA ASP A 42 -2.77 -4.32 4.03
C ASP A 42 -2.51 -4.12 2.53
N VAL A 43 -2.96 -2.97 2.02
CA VAL A 43 -2.76 -2.54 0.64
C VAL A 43 -1.81 -1.34 0.60
N VAL A 44 -0.80 -1.40 -0.26
CA VAL A 44 0.03 -0.23 -0.61
C VAL A 44 -0.42 0.26 -1.98
N GLU A 45 -1.05 1.44 -2.00
CA GLU A 45 -1.62 2.05 -3.20
C GLU A 45 -0.65 3.11 -3.75
N PHE A 46 -0.23 2.95 -5.00
CA PHE A 46 0.64 3.92 -5.67
C PHE A 46 -0.19 4.83 -6.57
N ILE A 47 -0.17 6.13 -6.27
CA ILE A 47 -0.85 7.17 -7.04
C ILE A 47 0.21 7.92 -7.84
N PHE A 48 0.13 7.82 -9.17
CA PHE A 48 1.12 8.40 -10.08
C PHE A 48 0.74 9.84 -10.45
N ASN A 49 1.69 10.77 -10.32
CA ASN A 49 1.56 12.16 -10.75
C ASN A 49 2.69 12.46 -11.74
N GLY A 50 2.38 12.63 -13.03
CA GLY A 50 3.37 12.70 -14.10
C GLY A 50 3.81 11.31 -14.59
N LYS A 51 5.03 11.23 -15.16
CA LYS A 51 5.55 10.01 -15.80
C LYS A 51 6.57 9.31 -14.89
N HIS A 52 6.14 8.28 -14.18
CA HIS A 52 6.98 7.57 -13.22
C HIS A 52 6.74 6.06 -13.24
N SER A 53 7.57 5.31 -12.52
CA SER A 53 7.44 3.87 -12.34
C SER A 53 7.71 3.49 -10.89
N VAL A 54 7.18 2.35 -10.47
CA VAL A 54 7.54 1.68 -9.22
C VAL A 54 8.25 0.39 -9.56
N ALA A 55 9.39 0.16 -8.91
CA ALA A 55 10.16 -1.06 -9.02
C ALA A 55 10.53 -1.55 -7.62
N GLN A 56 10.46 -2.85 -7.40
CA GLN A 56 10.91 -3.47 -6.16
C GLN A 56 12.42 -3.72 -6.20
N SER A 57 13.08 -3.41 -5.09
CA SER A 57 14.51 -3.60 -4.88
C SER A 57 14.79 -4.05 -3.44
N THR A 58 16.07 -4.28 -3.13
CA THR A 58 16.54 -4.51 -1.75
C THR A 58 16.96 -3.19 -1.12
N TYR A 59 16.94 -3.13 0.21
CA TYR A 59 17.35 -1.93 0.95
C TYR A 59 18.80 -1.52 0.67
N ASP A 60 19.70 -2.52 0.56
CA ASP A 60 21.13 -2.29 0.36
C ASP A 60 21.49 -1.93 -1.10
N ASN A 61 20.67 -2.34 -2.08
CA ASN A 61 20.95 -2.16 -3.50
C ASN A 61 19.75 -1.54 -4.27
N PRO A 62 19.28 -0.33 -3.91
CA PRO A 62 17.99 0.23 -4.36
C PRO A 62 17.85 0.45 -5.87
N CYS A 63 18.96 0.46 -6.62
CA CYS A 63 18.99 0.63 -8.06
C CYS A 63 19.02 -0.70 -8.84
N VAL A 64 18.96 -1.84 -8.15
CA VAL A 64 18.98 -3.18 -8.75
C VAL A 64 17.65 -3.88 -8.45
N PRO A 65 16.98 -4.52 -9.42
CA PRO A 65 15.77 -5.28 -9.15
C PRO A 65 16.03 -6.33 -8.07
N SER A 66 15.07 -6.57 -7.17
CA SER A 66 15.20 -7.68 -6.23
C SER A 66 15.10 -9.02 -6.95
N ASP A 67 15.72 -10.05 -6.41
CA ASP A 67 15.52 -11.42 -6.88
C ASP A 67 14.06 -11.88 -6.65
N HIS A 68 13.66 -12.99 -7.30
CA HIS A 68 12.33 -13.63 -7.18
C HIS A 68 11.14 -12.81 -7.69
N SER A 69 11.06 -12.61 -9.01
CA SER A 69 9.90 -11.96 -9.68
C SER A 69 9.57 -10.58 -9.11
N PRO A 70 10.49 -9.60 -9.22
CA PRO A 70 10.29 -8.26 -8.68
C PRO A 70 9.10 -7.57 -9.32
N ILE A 71 8.39 -6.76 -8.52
CA ILE A 71 7.35 -5.87 -9.04
C ILE A 71 8.01 -4.82 -9.92
N PHE A 72 7.52 -4.68 -11.15
CA PHE A 72 7.80 -3.54 -12.00
C PHE A 72 6.51 -3.08 -12.68
N SER A 73 6.09 -1.85 -12.42
CA SER A 73 4.84 -1.32 -12.96
C SER A 73 4.91 -0.95 -14.45
N GLY A 74 6.12 -0.83 -15.01
CA GLY A 74 6.33 -0.02 -16.21
C GLY A 74 6.18 1.48 -15.94
N VAL A 75 6.39 2.31 -16.96
CA VAL A 75 6.15 3.76 -16.84
C VAL A 75 4.64 4.01 -16.92
N ILE A 76 4.08 4.51 -15.83
CA ILE A 76 2.68 4.94 -15.73
C ILE A 76 2.65 6.47 -15.84
N THR A 77 1.71 6.98 -16.64
CA THR A 77 1.48 8.42 -16.80
C THR A 77 0.21 8.80 -16.06
N GLY A 78 0.37 9.52 -14.96
CA GLY A 78 -0.73 10.15 -14.23
C GLY A 78 -0.90 11.63 -14.57
N PRO A 79 -1.88 12.31 -13.96
CA PRO A 79 -2.06 13.76 -14.11
C PRO A 79 -0.79 14.53 -13.69
N SER A 80 -0.58 15.75 -14.23
CA SER A 80 0.57 16.58 -13.85
C SER A 80 0.52 16.89 -12.35
N ALA A 81 1.69 16.91 -11.71
CA ALA A 81 1.82 17.32 -10.31
C ALA A 81 1.72 18.86 -10.11
N ASP A 82 1.29 19.62 -11.13
CA ASP A 82 1.30 21.09 -11.12
C ASP A 82 -0.06 21.76 -10.81
N THR A 83 -1.06 20.96 -10.41
CA THR A 83 -2.30 21.44 -9.77
C THR A 83 -2.30 21.12 -8.29
#